data_AF-A0A0G0SCG3-F1
#
_entry.id   AF-A0A0G0SCG3-F1
#
_cell.length_a   1.000
_cell.length_b   1.000
_cell.length_c   1.000
_cell.angle_alpha   90.00
_cell.angle_beta   90.00
_cell.angle_gamma   90.00
#
_symmetry.space_group_name_H-M   'P 1'
#
loop_
_entity.id
_entity.type
_entity.pdbx_description
1 polymer ?
#
loop_
_entity_poly.entity_id
_entity_poly.type
_entity_poly.pdbx_seq_one_letter_code
_entity_poly.pdbx_strand_id
1 'polypeptide(L)'
;MANKQKDKDYYIPEFDQYVKLDDVKQEYIRIYHAYFVLQWEMYELCEHFQCSNAKITKAIAWVIENKGKFPSEYLLDGAIYALRERLKQNRKLLDIELAKTKFQDKRFIIELNNQLRFDEERLFKLQAITDSKPSAEDAIKASDVLKLISAANSTKNS
;
A
#
# COMPACT_ATOMS: atom_id res chain seq x y z
N MET A 1 -34.93 -2.81 -47.01
CA MET A 1 -34.25 -1.84 -46.12
C MET A 1 -33.44 -2.64 -45.10
N ALA A 2 -32.11 -2.67 -45.25
CA ALA A 2 -31.24 -3.40 -44.33
C ALA A 2 -30.18 -2.42 -43.82
N ASN A 3 -30.30 -2.06 -42.54
CA ASN A 3 -29.45 -1.12 -41.83
C ASN A 3 -28.12 -1.84 -41.52
N LYS A 4 -27.07 -1.59 -42.32
CA LYS A 4 -25.72 -2.06 -42.00
C LYS A 4 -25.09 -1.08 -41.01
N GLN A 5 -25.31 -1.34 -39.72
CA GLN A 5 -24.54 -0.74 -38.64
C GLN A 5 -23.08 -1.14 -38.86
N LYS A 6 -22.22 -0.17 -39.20
CA LYS A 6 -20.77 -0.37 -39.22
C LYS A 6 -20.31 -0.41 -37.76
N ASP A 7 -20.07 -1.62 -37.26
CA ASP A 7 -19.28 -1.81 -36.05
C ASP A 7 -17.91 -1.17 -36.30
N LYS A 8 -17.67 -0.06 -35.61
CA LYS A 8 -16.33 0.49 -35.50
C LYS A 8 -15.61 -0.41 -34.52
N ASP A 9 -14.75 -1.28 -35.04
CA ASP A 9 -13.77 -2.00 -34.25
C ASP A 9 -12.96 -0.97 -33.46
N TYR A 10 -13.30 -0.80 -32.19
CA TYR A 10 -12.46 -0.11 -31.23
C TYR A 10 -11.29 -1.03 -30.95
N TYR A 11 -10.17 -0.79 -31.65
CA TYR A 11 -8.87 -1.30 -31.26
C TYR A 11 -8.56 -0.79 -29.85
N ILE A 12 -8.77 -1.64 -28.84
CA ILE A 12 -8.25 -1.45 -27.49
C ILE A 12 -6.83 -2.02 -27.55
N PRO A 13 -5.77 -1.19 -27.49
CA PRO A 13 -4.41 -1.69 -27.54
C PRO A 13 -4.20 -2.73 -26.44
N GLU A 14 -3.62 -3.84 -26.87
CA GLU A 14 -3.34 -5.04 -26.10
C GLU A 14 -2.67 -4.71 -24.76
N PHE A 15 -3.07 -5.47 -23.74
CA PHE A 15 -2.67 -5.45 -22.33
C PHE A 15 -1.16 -5.68 -22.05
N ASP A 16 -0.27 -5.30 -22.97
CA ASP A 16 1.12 -5.80 -23.01
C ASP A 16 2.21 -4.72 -22.89
N GLN A 17 1.97 -3.66 -22.11
CA GLN A 17 3.03 -2.72 -21.74
C GLN A 17 3.06 -2.42 -20.24
N TYR A 18 3.03 -3.47 -19.42
CA TYR A 18 3.49 -3.29 -18.05
C TYR A 18 5.00 -3.18 -18.04
N VAL A 19 5.49 -1.94 -17.90
CA VAL A 19 6.92 -1.69 -17.72
C VAL A 19 7.36 -2.32 -16.41
N LYS A 20 8.24 -3.32 -16.50
CA LYS A 20 8.91 -3.88 -15.32
C LYS A 20 9.67 -2.75 -14.63
N LEU A 21 9.32 -2.48 -13.37
CA LEU A 21 9.89 -1.36 -12.65
C LEU A 21 11.29 -1.68 -12.16
N ASP A 22 12.22 -0.75 -12.36
CA ASP A 22 13.54 -0.79 -11.74
C ASP A 22 13.45 -0.62 -10.21
N ASP A 23 14.54 -0.94 -9.52
CA ASP A 23 14.59 -0.92 -8.05
C ASP A 23 14.31 0.49 -7.48
N VAL A 24 14.65 1.55 -8.21
CA VAL A 24 14.40 2.94 -7.79
C VAL A 24 12.90 3.24 -7.84
N LYS A 25 12.19 2.80 -8.87
CA LYS A 25 10.74 2.98 -8.97
C LYS A 25 9.99 2.14 -7.95
N GLN A 26 10.48 0.94 -7.65
CA GLN A 26 9.92 0.13 -6.56
C GLN A 26 10.14 0.82 -5.19
N GLU A 27 11.33 1.39 -4.95
CA GLU A 27 11.58 2.20 -3.76
C GLU A 27 10.64 3.41 -3.68
N TYR A 28 10.37 4.09 -4.80
CA TYR A 28 9.43 5.21 -4.81
C TYR A 28 8.01 4.79 -4.41
N ILE A 29 7.58 3.61 -4.83
CA ILE A 29 6.28 3.05 -4.45
C ILE A 29 6.24 2.73 -2.96
N ARG A 30 7.32 2.21 -2.38
CA ARG A 30 7.43 1.99 -0.93
C ARG A 30 7.39 3.30 -0.15
N ILE A 31 8.12 4.32 -0.59
CA ILE A 31 8.09 5.68 -0.01
C ILE A 31 6.66 6.24 -0.04
N TYR A 32 5.97 6.13 -1.19
CA TYR A 32 4.60 6.59 -1.34
C TYR A 32 3.65 5.90 -0.36
N HIS A 33 3.76 4.58 -0.17
CA HIS A 33 2.91 3.85 0.77
C HIS A 33 3.27 4.14 2.23
N ALA A 34 4.55 4.32 2.56
CA ALA A 34 4.94 4.77 3.89
C ALA A 34 4.35 6.16 4.20
N TYR A 35 4.37 7.08 3.25
CA TYR A 35 3.76 8.40 3.41
C TYR A 35 2.22 8.34 3.50
N PHE A 36 1.53 7.68 2.56
CA PHE A 36 0.06 7.73 2.49
C PHE A 36 -0.65 6.71 3.39
N VAL A 37 -0.06 5.53 3.61
CA VAL A 37 -0.68 4.44 4.39
C VAL A 37 -0.21 4.47 5.83
N LEU A 38 1.08 4.72 6.07
CA LEU A 38 1.61 4.81 7.44
C LEU A 38 1.54 6.20 8.03
N GLN A 39 1.26 7.22 7.19
CA GLN A 39 1.26 8.61 7.60
C GLN A 39 2.58 9.04 8.23
N TRP A 40 3.69 8.40 7.84
CA TRP A 40 5.00 8.79 8.29
C TRP A 40 5.31 10.21 7.86
N GLU A 41 5.86 10.98 8.78
CA GLU A 41 6.33 12.32 8.51
C GLU A 41 7.58 12.31 7.64
N MET A 42 7.86 13.45 7.00
CA MET A 42 8.99 13.60 6.09
C MET A 42 10.33 13.22 6.74
N TYR A 43 10.50 13.51 8.04
CA TYR A 43 11.73 13.18 8.75
C TYR A 43 11.89 11.65 8.93
N GLU A 44 10.81 10.93 9.27
CA GLU A 44 10.80 9.47 9.44
C GLU A 44 11.11 8.78 8.11
N LEU A 45 10.54 9.29 7.02
CA LEU A 45 10.82 8.80 5.67
C LEU A 45 12.28 9.01 5.27
N CYS A 46 12.84 10.20 5.56
CA CYS A 46 14.23 10.49 5.25
C CYS A 46 15.20 9.60 6.04
N GLU A 47 14.90 9.35 7.32
CA GLU A 47 15.70 8.47 8.18
C GLU A 47 15.64 7.02 7.70
N HIS A 48 14.42 6.51 7.46
CA HIS A 48 14.20 5.12 7.11
C HIS A 48 14.76 4.74 5.73
N PHE A 49 14.51 5.58 4.73
CA PHE A 49 14.99 5.35 3.36
C PHE A 49 16.37 5.96 3.08
N GLN A 50 17.02 6.52 4.11
CA GLN A 50 18.34 7.15 4.01
C GLN A 50 18.44 8.13 2.83
N CYS A 51 17.47 9.03 2.71
CA CYS A 51 17.40 9.93 1.58
C CYS A 51 16.92 11.33 1.92
N SER A 52 17.12 12.26 0.98
CA SER A 52 16.74 13.67 1.18
C SER A 52 15.25 13.89 1.00
N ASN A 53 14.73 14.94 1.65
CA ASN A 53 13.36 15.44 1.44
C ASN A 53 13.02 15.62 -0.04
N ALA A 54 13.96 16.10 -0.86
CA ALA A 54 13.77 16.27 -2.29
C ALA A 54 13.51 14.93 -3.01
N LYS A 55 14.21 13.85 -2.63
CA LYS A 55 13.99 12.51 -3.19
C LYS A 55 12.63 11.96 -2.76
N ILE A 56 12.23 12.16 -1.50
CA ILE A 56 10.90 11.77 -1.00
C ILE A 56 9.78 12.46 -1.79
N THR A 57 9.83 13.79 -1.91
CA THR A 57 8.81 14.56 -2.66
C THR A 57 8.74 14.11 -4.12
N LYS A 58 9.91 13.89 -4.76
CA LYS A 58 9.98 13.38 -6.12
C LYS A 58 9.37 11.98 -6.26
N ALA A 59 9.64 11.09 -5.31
CA ALA A 59 9.08 9.75 -5.29
C ALA A 59 7.56 9.78 -5.20
N ILE A 60 7.02 10.57 -4.27
CA ILE A 60 5.56 10.72 -4.09
C ILE A 60 4.90 11.26 -5.36
N ALA A 61 5.43 12.36 -5.92
CA ALA A 61 4.89 12.96 -7.15
C ALA A 61 4.90 11.96 -8.31
N TRP A 62 6.02 11.24 -8.49
CA TRP A 62 6.16 10.26 -9.55
C TRP A 62 5.12 9.13 -9.44
N VAL A 63 4.87 8.61 -8.24
CA VAL A 63 3.87 7.54 -8.04
C VAL A 63 2.47 8.06 -8.34
N ILE A 64 2.10 9.27 -7.90
CA ILE A 64 0.80 9.88 -8.17
C ILE A 64 0.55 10.02 -9.68
N GLU A 65 1.56 10.46 -10.43
CA GLU A 65 1.48 10.66 -11.88
C GLU A 65 1.45 9.35 -12.67
N ASN A 66 1.98 8.25 -12.12
CA ASN A 66 2.19 7.00 -12.86
C ASN A 66 1.41 5.81 -12.31
N LYS A 67 0.60 5.95 -11.26
CA LYS A 67 -0.19 4.86 -10.62
C LYS A 67 -1.11 4.06 -11.54
N GLY A 68 -1.43 4.56 -12.74
CA GLY A 68 -2.19 3.84 -13.76
C GLY A 68 -1.35 3.17 -14.85
N LYS A 69 -0.01 3.29 -14.80
CA LYS A 69 0.91 2.87 -15.86
C LYS A 69 1.79 1.67 -15.49
N PHE A 70 1.73 1.20 -14.25
CA PHE A 70 2.49 0.04 -13.77
C PHE A 70 1.56 -1.01 -13.15
N PRO A 71 1.96 -2.29 -13.11
CA PRO A 71 1.14 -3.37 -12.53
C PRO A 71 0.62 -3.06 -11.13
N SER A 72 -0.62 -3.48 -10.86
CA SER A 72 -1.22 -3.39 -9.52
C SER A 72 -0.44 -4.19 -8.47
N GLU A 73 0.31 -5.21 -8.89
CA GLU A 73 1.24 -5.98 -8.06
C GLU A 73 2.22 -5.09 -7.29
N TYR A 74 2.77 -4.05 -7.91
CA TYR A 74 3.69 -3.15 -7.22
C TYR A 74 3.00 -2.29 -6.16
N LEU A 75 1.71 -1.95 -6.35
CA LEU A 75 0.92 -1.27 -5.32
C LEU A 75 0.61 -2.22 -4.15
N LEU A 76 0.29 -3.48 -4.46
CA LEU A 76 0.10 -4.52 -3.45
C LEU A 76 1.37 -4.74 -2.62
N ASP A 77 2.53 -4.86 -3.28
CA ASP A 77 3.82 -4.99 -2.61
C ASP A 77 4.15 -3.78 -1.73
N GLY A 78 3.86 -2.57 -2.21
CA GLY A 78 4.01 -1.33 -1.43
C GLY A 78 3.13 -1.31 -0.18
N ALA A 79 1.87 -1.74 -0.30
CA ALA A 79 0.94 -1.83 0.82
C ALA A 79 1.34 -2.92 1.84
N ILE A 80 1.77 -4.09 1.36
CA ILE A 80 2.30 -5.18 2.19
C ILE A 80 3.54 -4.71 2.96
N TYR A 81 4.47 -4.04 2.28
CA TYR A 81 5.65 -3.46 2.91
C TYR A 81 5.27 -2.49 4.04
N ALA A 82 4.35 -1.57 3.77
CA ALA A 82 3.89 -0.61 4.76
C ALA A 82 3.31 -1.31 6.01
N LEU A 83 2.38 -2.26 5.82
CA LEU A 83 1.79 -2.99 6.96
C LEU A 83 2.83 -3.75 7.78
N ARG A 84 3.82 -4.37 7.13
CA ARG A 84 4.91 -5.07 7.84
C ARG A 84 5.74 -4.11 8.70
N GLU A 85 6.05 -2.93 8.20
CA GLU A 85 6.79 -1.93 8.99
C GLU A 85 5.94 -1.39 10.16
N ARG A 86 4.64 -1.15 9.96
CA ARG A 86 3.76 -0.73 11.07
C ARG A 86 3.64 -1.80 12.14
N LEU A 87 3.48 -3.07 11.76
CA LEU A 87 3.47 -4.20 12.69
C LEU A 87 4.76 -4.27 13.51
N LYS A 88 5.91 -4.09 12.86
CA LYS A 88 7.22 -4.06 13.53
C LYS A 88 7.33 -2.91 14.52
N GLN A 89 6.91 -1.70 14.14
CA GLN A 89 6.93 -0.52 15.01
C GLN A 89 5.99 -0.70 16.21
N ASN A 90 4.74 -1.12 15.97
CA ASN A 90 3.75 -1.31 17.02
C ASN A 90 4.14 -2.43 17.99
N ARG A 91 4.74 -3.53 17.52
CA ARG A 91 5.30 -4.58 18.38
C ARG A 91 6.42 -4.02 19.27
N LYS A 92 7.34 -3.25 18.70
CA LYS A 92 8.42 -2.61 19.46
C LYS A 92 7.87 -1.67 20.54
N LEU A 93 6.86 -0.85 20.21
CA LEU A 93 6.21 0.05 21.18
C LEU A 93 5.50 -0.74 22.29
N LEU A 94 4.84 -1.84 21.93
CA LEU A 94 4.18 -2.72 22.89
C LEU A 94 5.20 -3.36 23.84
N ASP A 95 6.31 -3.89 23.32
CA ASP A 95 7.38 -4.49 24.11
C ASP A 95 7.98 -3.48 25.08
N ILE A 96 8.22 -2.23 24.62
CA ILE A 96 8.71 -1.14 25.47
C ILE A 96 7.71 -0.82 26.58
N GLU A 97 6.41 -0.75 26.27
CA GLU A 97 5.37 -0.46 27.26
C GLU A 97 5.25 -1.59 28.29
N LEU A 98 5.26 -2.84 27.85
CA LEU A 98 5.17 -4.02 28.73
C LEU A 98 6.41 -4.17 29.62
N ALA A 99 7.59 -3.75 29.14
CA ALA A 99 8.81 -3.74 29.93
C ALA A 99 8.82 -2.68 31.05
N LYS A 100 7.88 -1.71 31.03
CA LYS A 100 7.79 -0.72 32.11
C LYS A 100 7.38 -1.40 33.42
N THR A 101 8.20 -1.23 34.44
CA THR A 101 7.96 -1.77 35.80
C THR A 101 7.02 -0.90 36.62
N LYS A 102 6.78 0.35 36.21
CA LYS A 102 5.86 1.30 36.84
C LYS A 102 5.09 2.07 35.77
N PHE A 103 3.83 2.39 36.07
CA PHE A 103 2.94 3.20 35.22
C PHE A 103 2.75 2.67 33.79
N GLN A 104 2.44 1.39 33.65
CA GLN A 104 1.99 0.85 32.36
C GLN A 104 0.67 1.50 31.95
N ASP A 105 0.62 2.05 30.75
CA ASP A 105 -0.61 2.55 30.16
C ASP A 105 -1.41 1.40 29.55
N LYS A 106 -2.37 0.88 30.34
CA LYS A 106 -3.25 -0.21 29.91
C LYS A 106 -4.10 0.17 28.68
N ARG A 107 -4.46 1.44 28.51
CA ARG A 107 -5.24 1.88 27.34
C ARG A 107 -4.37 1.84 26.09
N PHE A 108 -3.13 2.32 26.21
CA PHE A 108 -2.15 2.24 25.13
C PHE A 108 -1.86 0.80 24.70
N ILE A 109 -1.69 -0.12 25.66
CA ILE A 109 -1.50 -1.55 25.39
C ILE A 109 -2.69 -2.15 24.62
N ILE A 110 -3.93 -1.86 25.03
CA ILE A 110 -5.14 -2.35 24.35
C ILE A 110 -5.20 -1.81 22.93
N GLU A 111 -4.95 -0.52 22.75
CA GLU A 111 -4.95 0.13 21.43
C GLU A 111 -3.91 -0.49 20.50
N LEU A 112 -2.66 -0.67 20.97
CA LEU A 112 -1.61 -1.32 20.18
C LEU A 112 -1.99 -2.75 19.78
N ASN A 113 -2.53 -3.55 20.70
CA ASN A 113 -2.97 -4.91 20.38
C ASN A 113 -4.10 -4.94 19.33
N ASN A 114 -5.06 -4.02 19.42
CA ASN A 114 -6.13 -3.91 18.43
C ASN A 114 -5.57 -3.56 17.04
N GLN A 115 -4.64 -2.60 16.98
CA GLN A 115 -3.98 -2.21 15.74
C GLN A 115 -3.16 -3.37 15.16
N LEU A 116 -2.39 -4.09 15.99
CA LEU A 116 -1.62 -5.26 15.57
C LEU A 116 -2.51 -6.34 14.95
N ARG A 117 -3.60 -6.71 15.64
CA ARG A 117 -4.54 -7.72 15.12
C ARG A 117 -5.15 -7.32 13.78
N PHE A 118 -5.59 -6.07 13.67
CA PHE A 118 -6.20 -5.56 12.45
C PHE A 118 -5.21 -5.52 11.27
N ASP A 119 -3.97 -5.16 11.55
CA ASP A 119 -2.90 -5.11 10.55
C ASP A 119 -2.47 -6.51 10.11
N GLU A 120 -2.44 -7.48 11.02
CA GLU A 120 -2.19 -8.89 10.71
C GLU A 120 -3.29 -9.47 9.81
N GLU A 121 -4.56 -9.22 10.14
CA GLU A 121 -5.70 -9.66 9.29
C GLU A 121 -5.63 -9.07 7.88
N ARG A 122 -5.23 -7.80 7.76
CA ARG A 122 -5.09 -7.13 6.46
C ARG A 122 -3.89 -7.62 5.68
N LEU A 123 -2.76 -7.80 6.35
CA LEU A 123 -1.58 -8.37 5.75
C LEU A 123 -1.91 -9.75 5.18
N PHE A 124 -2.60 -10.59 5.94
CA PHE A 124 -3.05 -11.90 5.48
C PHE A 124 -3.93 -11.81 4.22
N LYS A 125 -4.92 -10.90 4.20
CA LYS A 125 -5.78 -10.69 3.02
C LYS A 125 -5.00 -10.25 1.78
N LEU A 126 -4.05 -9.33 1.95
CA LEU A 126 -3.22 -8.84 0.84
C LEU A 126 -2.24 -9.90 0.35
N GLN A 127 -1.69 -10.73 1.24
CA GLN A 127 -0.82 -11.84 0.87
C GLN A 127 -1.60 -12.95 0.16
N ALA A 128 -2.82 -13.26 0.59
CA ALA A 128 -3.67 -14.22 -0.09
C ALA A 128 -3.95 -13.81 -1.54
N ILE A 129 -4.14 -12.51 -1.77
CA ILE A 129 -4.30 -11.92 -3.11
C ILE A 129 -3.04 -12.12 -3.97
N THR A 130 -1.84 -11.94 -3.41
CA THR A 130 -0.59 -12.12 -4.16
C THR A 130 -0.26 -13.59 -4.42
N ASP A 131 -0.63 -14.49 -3.51
CA ASP A 131 -0.33 -15.92 -3.61
C ASP A 131 -1.31 -16.64 -4.56
N SER A 132 -2.54 -16.15 -4.68
CA SER A 132 -3.45 -16.58 -5.74
C SER A 132 -2.91 -16.10 -7.09
N LYS A 133 -2.25 -16.99 -7.84
CA LYS A 133 -1.90 -16.73 -9.26
C LYS A 133 -3.17 -16.22 -9.95
N PRO A 134 -3.24 -14.95 -10.39
CA PRO A 134 -4.46 -14.45 -10.99
C PRO A 134 -4.68 -15.23 -12.28
N SER A 135 -5.83 -15.88 -12.39
CA SER A 135 -6.35 -16.21 -13.71
C SER A 135 -6.49 -14.88 -14.45
N ALA A 136 -6.30 -14.85 -15.78
CA ALA A 136 -6.39 -13.61 -16.55
C ALA A 136 -7.77 -12.91 -16.42
N GLU A 137 -8.78 -13.59 -15.88
CA GLU A 137 -10.12 -13.08 -15.61
C GLU A 137 -10.28 -12.45 -14.20
N ASP A 138 -9.38 -12.75 -13.26
CA ASP A 138 -9.41 -12.30 -11.85
C ASP A 138 -8.43 -11.16 -11.54
N ALA A 139 -7.88 -10.51 -12.56
CA ALA A 139 -6.92 -9.42 -12.38
C ALA A 139 -7.51 -8.28 -11.55
N ILE A 140 -7.07 -8.17 -10.29
CA ILE A 140 -7.55 -7.15 -9.36
C ILE A 140 -7.20 -5.77 -9.89
N LYS A 141 -8.24 -4.97 -10.09
CA LYS A 141 -8.10 -3.60 -10.57
C LYS A 141 -7.46 -2.75 -9.47
N ALA A 142 -6.56 -1.85 -9.84
CA ALA A 142 -5.92 -0.92 -8.91
C ALA A 142 -6.94 -0.13 -8.05
N SER A 143 -8.17 0.07 -8.56
CA SER A 143 -9.28 0.66 -7.81
C SER A 143 -9.69 -0.13 -6.57
N ASP A 144 -9.60 -1.46 -6.59
CA ASP A 144 -10.03 -2.31 -5.47
C ASP A 144 -8.98 -2.34 -4.37
N VAL A 145 -7.69 -2.30 -4.75
CA VAL A 145 -6.58 -2.07 -3.82
C VAL A 145 -6.71 -0.70 -3.14
N LEU A 146 -6.99 0.35 -3.91
CA LEU A 146 -7.18 1.69 -3.38
C LEU A 146 -8.41 1.79 -2.44
N LYS A 147 -9.49 1.03 -2.70
CA LYS A 147 -10.66 0.95 -1.81
C LYS A 147 -10.34 0.26 -0.48
N LEU A 148 -9.57 -0.82 -0.50
CA LEU A 148 -9.10 -1.50 0.72
C LEU A 148 -8.24 -0.56 1.58
N ILE A 149 -7.39 0.24 0.93
CA ILE A 149 -6.58 1.27 1.59
C ILE A 149 -7.46 2.41 2.11
N SER A 150 -8.42 2.93 1.33
CA SER A 150 -9.26 4.05 1.78
C SER A 150 -10.19 3.69 2.94
N ALA A 151 -10.71 2.46 2.96
CA ALA A 151 -11.55 1.95 4.05
C ALA A 151 -10.80 1.90 5.40
N ALA A 152 -9.46 1.87 5.39
CA ALA A 152 -8.60 2.02 6.56
C ALA A 152 -8.66 3.38 7.23
N ASN A 153 -8.85 4.43 6.44
CA ASN A 153 -8.82 5.80 6.95
C ASN A 153 -10.17 6.20 7.54
N SER A 154 -11.28 5.63 7.04
CA SER A 154 -12.63 5.94 7.50
C SER A 154 -13.00 5.32 8.85
N THR A 155 -12.31 4.28 9.32
CA THR A 155 -12.63 3.61 10.60
C THR A 155 -12.18 4.40 11.83
N LYS A 156 -11.44 5.51 11.67
CA LYS A 156 -11.07 6.42 12.76
C LYS A 156 -12.08 7.54 13.05
N ASN A 157 -13.10 7.71 12.20
CA ASN A 157 -14.09 8.81 12.32
C ASN A 157 -15.52 8.33 12.62
N SER A 158 -15.70 7.16 13.24
CA SER A 158 -17.02 6.65 13.65
C SER A 158 -17.00 6.20 15.11
#